data_AF-A0A3S0WBW1-F1
#
_entry.id   AF-A0A3S0WBW1-F1
#
_cell.length_a   1.000
_cell.length_b   1.000
_cell.length_c   1.000
_cell.angle_alpha   90.00
_cell.angle_beta   90.00
_cell.angle_gamma   90.00
#
_symmetry.space_group_name_H-M   'P 1'
#
loop_
_entity.id
_entity.type
_entity.pdbx_description
1 polymer ?
#
loop_
_entity_poly.entity_id
_entity_poly.type
_entity_poly.pdbx_seq_one_letter_code
_entity_poly.pdbx_strand_id
1 'polypeptide(L)'
;MINENQVLCVESLNITGTIKNKHLAKAISDAGWCEFIRQLEYKASWSGLQLVQVSQWFPSSKLCHGCGHKIEKLPLSQRHWHCNGCGEPTDRDHNAARNIRTARLAGVAC
;
A
#
# COMPACT_ATOMS: atom_id res chain seq x y z
N MET A 1 22.69 -10.18 -1.83
CA MET A 1 21.81 -10.24 -0.63
C MET A 1 20.36 -10.19 -1.09
N ILE A 2 19.74 -11.34 -1.35
CA ILE A 2 18.31 -11.47 -1.68
C ILE A 2 17.85 -12.71 -0.93
N ASN A 3 17.59 -12.63 0.39
CA ASN A 3 16.97 -13.72 1.16
C ASN A 3 16.53 -13.39 2.60
N GLU A 4 16.48 -12.12 3.02
CA GLU A 4 16.03 -11.80 4.39
C GLU A 4 14.52 -11.52 4.48
N ASN A 5 13.88 -11.09 3.40
CA ASN A 5 12.44 -10.84 3.39
C ASN A 5 11.70 -11.95 2.64
N GLN A 6 11.16 -12.92 3.36
CA GLN A 6 10.42 -14.07 2.80
C GLN A 6 9.03 -13.72 2.24
N VAL A 7 8.59 -12.46 2.41
CA VAL A 7 7.26 -12.00 2.04
C VAL A 7 7.31 -10.60 1.45
N LEU A 8 6.66 -10.42 0.30
CA LEU A 8 6.34 -9.13 -0.29
C LEU A 8 4.86 -8.81 -0.08
N CYS A 9 4.56 -7.62 0.47
CA CYS A 9 3.18 -7.15 0.64
C CYS A 9 2.91 -5.98 -0.29
N VAL A 10 1.82 -6.03 -1.03
CA VAL A 10 1.38 -4.95 -1.93
C VAL A 10 -0.07 -4.64 -1.67
N GLU A 11 -0.49 -3.39 -1.89
CA GLU A 11 -1.91 -3.07 -1.90
C GLU A 11 -2.54 -3.57 -3.19
N SER A 12 -3.66 -4.27 -3.05
CA SER A 12 -4.62 -4.40 -4.14
C SER A 12 -5.08 -2.98 -4.47
N LEU A 13 -4.68 -2.45 -5.62
CA LEU A 13 -5.21 -1.19 -6.14
C LEU A 13 -6.39 -1.53 -7.07
N ASN A 14 -7.47 -0.75 -7.01
CA ASN A 14 -8.54 -0.85 -8.01
C ASN A 14 -8.05 -0.29 -9.35
N ILE A 15 -7.26 -1.06 -10.10
CA ILE A 15 -6.65 -0.56 -11.35
C ILE A 15 -7.75 -0.14 -12.33
N THR A 16 -8.81 -0.93 -12.48
CA THR A 16 -9.97 -0.61 -13.34
C THR A 16 -10.73 0.64 -12.87
N GLY A 17 -10.92 0.82 -11.56
CA GLY A 17 -11.55 2.02 -11.01
C GLY A 17 -10.68 3.28 -11.15
N THR A 18 -9.37 3.13 -11.03
CA THR A 18 -8.45 4.28 -11.09
C THR A 18 -8.15 4.69 -12.53
N ILE A 19 -8.18 3.76 -13.49
CA ILE A 19 -8.17 4.06 -14.94
C ILE A 19 -9.42 4.83 -15.37
N LYS A 20 -10.57 4.65 -14.69
CA LYS A 20 -11.77 5.46 -14.96
C LYS A 20 -11.64 6.91 -14.49
N ASN A 21 -10.70 7.20 -13.58
CA ASN A 21 -10.40 8.57 -13.17
C ASN A 21 -9.49 9.23 -14.22
N LYS A 22 -10.07 10.11 -15.06
CA LYS A 22 -9.37 10.77 -16.18
C LYS A 22 -8.08 11.50 -15.78
N HIS A 23 -7.95 11.93 -14.52
CA HIS A 23 -6.74 12.59 -14.02
C HIS A 23 -5.61 11.61 -13.66
N LEU A 24 -5.95 10.39 -13.27
CA LEU A 24 -4.98 9.36 -12.83
C LEU A 24 -4.76 8.26 -13.88
N ALA A 25 -5.69 8.13 -14.84
CA ALA A 25 -5.69 7.09 -15.86
C ALA A 25 -4.38 7.03 -16.64
N LYS A 26 -3.89 8.18 -17.10
CA LYS A 26 -2.65 8.26 -17.87
C LYS A 26 -1.45 7.83 -17.03
N ALA A 27 -1.31 8.36 -15.83
CA ALA A 27 -0.18 8.03 -14.95
C ALA A 27 -0.14 6.54 -14.57
N ILE A 28 -1.30 5.92 -14.36
CA ILE A 28 -1.41 4.51 -13.99
C ILE A 28 -1.18 3.59 -15.19
N SER A 29 -1.71 3.97 -16.37
CA SER A 29 -1.46 3.24 -17.61
C SER A 29 0.02 3.32 -18.01
N ASP A 30 0.63 4.50 -17.93
CA ASP A 30 2.04 4.72 -18.24
C ASP A 30 2.95 3.98 -17.24
N ALA A 31 2.52 3.83 -15.98
CA ALA A 31 3.25 3.06 -14.96
C ALA A 31 3.16 1.54 -15.13
N GLY A 32 2.27 1.02 -15.99
CA GLY A 32 2.18 -0.41 -16.28
C GLY A 32 1.86 -1.28 -15.06
N TRP A 33 1.03 -0.80 -14.12
CA TRP A 33 0.79 -1.46 -12.83
C TRP A 33 0.39 -2.95 -12.94
N CYS A 34 -0.43 -3.33 -13.92
CA CYS A 34 -0.78 -4.73 -14.16
C CYS A 34 0.44 -5.58 -14.50
N GLU A 35 1.31 -5.08 -15.38
CA GLU A 35 2.54 -5.78 -15.78
C GLU A 35 3.53 -5.86 -14.63
N PHE A 36 3.63 -4.81 -13.82
CA PHE A 36 4.47 -4.81 -12.64
C PHE A 36 4.05 -5.87 -11.62
N ILE A 37 2.74 -6.00 -11.33
CA ILE A 37 2.22 -7.08 -10.44
C ILE A 37 2.53 -8.45 -11.03
N ARG A 38 2.31 -8.64 -12.34
CA ARG A 38 2.62 -9.91 -13.03
C ARG A 38 4.10 -10.30 -12.90
N GLN A 39 5.01 -9.33 -13.05
CA GLN A 39 6.44 -9.55 -12.89
C GLN A 39 6.84 -9.87 -11.45
N LEU A 40 6.17 -9.24 -10.47
CA LEU A 40 6.36 -9.55 -9.05
C LEU A 40 5.88 -10.96 -8.71
N GLU A 41 4.71 -11.38 -9.18
CA GLU A 41 4.20 -12.74 -9.01
C GLU A 41 5.15 -13.77 -9.61
N TYR A 42 5.60 -13.53 -10.84
CA TYR A 42 6.58 -14.38 -11.51
C TYR A 42 7.88 -14.52 -10.71
N LYS A 43 8.50 -13.41 -10.29
CA LYS A 43 9.75 -13.43 -9.51
C LYS A 43 9.57 -14.00 -8.11
N ALA A 44 8.43 -13.75 -7.47
CA ALA A 44 8.10 -14.27 -6.15
C ALA A 44 7.98 -15.79 -6.20
N SER A 45 7.25 -16.33 -7.19
CA SER A 45 7.12 -17.78 -7.40
C SER A 45 8.48 -18.44 -7.64
N TRP A 46 9.36 -17.81 -8.42
CA TRP A 46 10.69 -18.32 -8.71
C TRP A 46 11.63 -18.33 -7.49
N SER A 47 11.46 -17.37 -6.58
CA SER A 47 12.31 -17.20 -5.40
C SER A 47 11.72 -17.85 -4.13
N GLY A 48 10.57 -18.52 -4.23
CA GLY A 48 9.85 -19.06 -3.08
C GLY A 48 9.28 -18.00 -2.12
N LEU A 49 9.13 -16.76 -2.58
CA LEU A 49 8.60 -15.65 -1.80
C LEU A 49 7.07 -15.66 -1.86
N GLN A 50 6.42 -15.34 -0.74
CA GLN A 50 4.98 -15.12 -0.73
C GLN A 50 4.65 -13.67 -1.11
N LEU A 51 3.91 -13.48 -2.20
CA LEU A 51 3.26 -12.20 -2.52
C LEU A 51 1.89 -12.16 -1.85
N VAL A 52 1.65 -11.12 -1.07
CA VAL A 52 0.41 -10.95 -0.30
C VAL A 52 -0.22 -9.63 -0.66
N GLN A 53 -1.48 -9.69 -1.09
CA GLN A 53 -2.24 -8.50 -1.44
C GLN A 53 -3.08 -8.07 -0.23
N VAL A 54 -2.89 -6.85 0.23
CA VAL A 54 -3.75 -6.24 1.25
C VAL A 54 -4.92 -5.55 0.56
N SER A 55 -6.12 -5.74 1.07
CA SER A 55 -7.35 -5.19 0.48
C SER A 55 -7.26 -3.67 0.27
N GLN A 56 -7.72 -3.20 -0.89
CA GLN A 56 -7.81 -1.78 -1.25
C GLN A 56 -8.65 -0.94 -0.27
N TRP A 57 -9.53 -1.60 0.49
CA TRP A 57 -10.43 -0.96 1.46
C TRP A 57 -9.77 -0.75 2.82
N PHE A 58 -8.58 -1.34 3.04
CA PHE A 58 -7.81 -1.11 4.25
C PHE A 58 -7.25 0.33 4.24
N PRO A 59 -7.54 1.15 5.26
CA PRO A 59 -7.16 2.56 5.28
C PRO A 59 -5.68 2.77 5.66
N SER A 60 -4.75 2.08 5.00
CA SER A 60 -3.32 2.06 5.27
C SER A 60 -2.70 3.47 5.38
N SER A 61 -3.05 4.39 4.48
CA SER A 61 -2.53 5.76 4.45
C SER A 61 -3.24 6.70 5.42
N LYS A 62 -4.46 6.37 5.84
CA LYS A 62 -5.30 7.19 6.72
C LYS A 62 -5.24 6.77 8.19
N LEU A 63 -4.76 5.57 8.49
CA LEU A 63 -4.57 5.07 9.84
C LEU A 63 -3.19 5.48 10.33
N CYS A 64 -3.05 6.10 11.49
CA CYS A 64 -1.74 6.34 12.07
C CYS A 64 -1.11 5.01 12.52
N HIS A 65 0.07 4.69 12.02
CA HIS A 65 0.80 3.48 12.40
C HIS A 65 1.21 3.45 13.89
N GLY A 66 1.29 4.61 14.55
CA GLY A 66 1.75 4.73 15.93
C GLY A 66 0.63 4.54 16.95
N CYS A 67 -0.53 5.15 16.73
CA CYS A 67 -1.64 5.16 17.69
C CYS A 67 -2.96 4.61 17.15
N GLY A 68 -3.05 4.24 15.86
CA GLY A 68 -4.27 3.74 15.25
C GLY A 68 -5.34 4.82 14.97
N HIS A 69 -5.06 6.11 15.20
CA HIS A 69 -6.00 7.17 14.86
C HIS A 69 -6.26 7.23 13.35
N LYS A 70 -7.53 7.19 12.96
CA LYS A 70 -7.94 7.24 11.54
C LYS A 70 -8.36 8.64 11.13
N ILE A 71 -7.72 9.17 10.09
CA ILE A 71 -8.15 10.41 9.44
C ILE A 71 -9.31 10.11 8.49
N GLU A 72 -10.32 10.97 8.47
CA GLU A 72 -11.43 10.84 7.52
C GLU A 72 -11.04 11.26 6.09
N LYS A 73 -10.44 12.44 5.97
CA LYS A 73 -10.05 13.05 4.69
C LYS A 73 -8.54 13.27 4.64
N LEU A 74 -7.89 12.63 3.68
CA LEU A 74 -6.48 12.84 3.36
C LEU A 74 -6.37 13.09 1.84
N PRO A 75 -6.23 14.36 1.41
CA PRO A 75 -6.03 14.70 0.01
C PRO A 75 -4.76 14.07 -0.56
N LEU A 76 -4.76 13.72 -1.86
CA LEU A 76 -3.59 13.13 -2.52
C LEU A 76 -2.35 14.05 -2.53
N SER A 77 -2.56 15.37 -2.50
CA SER A 77 -1.50 16.38 -2.39
C SER A 77 -0.86 16.43 -1.01
N GLN A 78 -1.55 15.94 0.03
CA GLN A 78 -1.04 15.93 1.39
C GLN A 78 -0.17 14.68 1.60
N ARG A 79 1.14 14.87 1.50
CA ARG A 79 2.18 13.83 1.66
C ARG A 79 2.63 13.67 3.12
N HIS A 80 2.64 14.77 3.86
CA HIS A 80 3.03 14.81 5.26
C HIS A 80 1.89 15.37 6.11
N TRP A 81 1.70 14.82 7.30
CA TRP A 81 0.69 15.28 8.25
C TRP A 81 1.13 14.95 9.68
N HIS A 82 0.60 15.68 10.67
CA HIS A 82 0.79 15.34 12.07
C HIS A 82 -0.42 14.58 12.59
N CYS A 83 -0.19 13.52 13.35
CA CYS A 83 -1.29 12.73 13.88
C CYS A 83 -2.11 13.50 14.92
N ASN A 84 -3.42 13.63 14.71
CA ASN A 84 -4.32 14.25 15.70
C ASN A 84 -4.46 13.43 17.00
N GLY A 85 -4.08 12.15 16.99
CA GLY A 85 -4.13 11.28 18.17
C GLY A 85 -2.85 11.31 19.01
N CYS A 86 -1.67 11.25 18.39
CA CYS A 86 -0.39 11.15 19.09
C CYS A 86 0.63 12.25 18.75
N GLY A 87 0.31 13.17 17.85
CA GLY A 87 1.19 14.27 17.43
C GLY A 87 2.32 13.87 16.47
N GLU A 88 2.51 12.58 16.19
CA GLU A 88 3.64 12.08 15.40
C GLU A 88 3.65 12.66 13.96
N PRO A 89 4.77 13.23 13.49
CA PRO A 89 4.95 13.62 12.10
C PRO A 89 4.98 12.38 11.22
N THR A 90 4.09 12.34 10.23
CA THR A 90 3.83 11.15 9.44
C THR A 90 3.98 11.45 7.95
N ASP A 91 4.91 10.76 7.29
CA ASP A 91 4.89 10.61 5.82
C ASP A 91 3.87 9.54 5.42
N ARG A 92 3.05 9.87 4.43
CA ARG A 92 1.92 9.03 3.99
C ARG A 92 2.36 7.66 3.51
N ASP A 93 3.43 7.58 2.72
CA ASP A 93 3.84 6.34 2.07
C ASP A 93 4.58 5.45 3.08
N HIS A 94 5.41 6.03 3.96
CA HIS A 94 6.03 5.31 5.09
C HIS A 94 4.98 4.76 6.07
N ASN A 95 3.96 5.56 6.38
CA ASN A 95 2.85 5.15 7.23
C ASN A 95 2.05 4.00 6.62
N ALA A 96 1.72 4.10 5.33
CA ALA A 96 1.03 3.04 4.60
C ALA A 96 1.86 1.74 4.63
N ALA A 97 3.16 1.79 4.37
CA ALA A 97 4.04 0.63 4.41
C ALA A 97 4.04 -0.07 5.79
N ARG A 98 4.13 0.71 6.87
CA ARG A 98 4.04 0.16 8.25
C ARG A 98 2.70 -0.50 8.52
N ASN A 99 1.60 0.14 8.10
CA ASN A 99 0.26 -0.41 8.31
C ASN A 99 -0.01 -1.66 7.47
N ILE A 100 0.48 -1.72 6.23
CA ILE A 100 0.41 -2.91 5.37
C ILE A 100 1.15 -4.09 6.04
N ARG A 101 2.35 -3.84 6.56
CA ARG A 101 3.12 -4.85 7.31
C ARG A 101 2.31 -5.36 8.51
N THR A 102 1.75 -4.45 9.31
CA THR A 102 0.93 -4.82 10.47
C THR A 102 -0.33 -5.57 10.08
N ALA A 103 -1.02 -5.15 9.01
CA ALA A 103 -2.22 -5.81 8.50
C ALA A 103 -1.93 -7.26 8.09
N ARG A 104 -0.78 -7.51 7.44
CA ARG A 104 -0.36 -8.89 7.16
C ARG A 104 -0.13 -9.69 8.44
N LEU A 105 0.62 -9.16 9.41
CA LEU A 105 0.91 -9.86 10.66
C LEU A 105 -0.36 -10.18 11.45
N ALA A 106 -1.38 -9.32 11.35
CA ALA A 106 -2.69 -9.50 11.97
C ALA A 106 -3.63 -10.42 11.18
N GLY A 107 -3.22 -10.99 10.04
CA GLY A 107 -4.05 -11.88 9.24
C GLY A 107 -5.16 -11.17 8.45
N VAL A 108 -5.07 -9.85 8.26
CA VAL A 108 -6.02 -9.03 7.46
C VAL A 108 -5.65 -9.06 5.97
N ALA A 109 -4.80 -10.01 5.56
CA ALA A 109 -4.53 -10.31 4.17
C ALA A 109 -5.71 -11.12 3.61
N CYS A 110 -6.29 -10.67 2.50
CA CYS A 110 -7.39 -11.36 1.82
C CYS A 110 -6.86 -12.15 0.62
#